data_AF-A0A958NEF0-F1
#
_entry.id   AF-A0A958NEF0-F1
#
_cell.length_a   1.000
_cell.length_b   1.000
_cell.length_c   1.000
_cell.angle_alpha   90.00
_cell.angle_beta   90.00
_cell.angle_gamma   90.00
#
_symmetry.space_group_name_H-M   'P 1'
#
loop_
_entity.id
_entity.type
_entity.pdbx_description
1 polymer ?
#
loop_
_entity_poly.entity_id
_entity_poly.type
_entity_poly.pdbx_seq_one_letter_code
_entity_poly.pdbx_strand_id
1 'polypeptide(L)' 'MKHRELLMIPGPIESDPEVLSALGRQTSSFVAPEFISLMGDCLRMMRKVWMCPSGQPFLVAGSGTLAMDMAVVNLVEPGD' A
#
# COMPACT_ATOMS: atom_id res chain seq x y z
N MET A 1 13.49 1.58 -25.03
CA MET A 1 12.65 0.69 -24.21
C MET A 1 12.79 -0.77 -24.67
N LYS A 2 14.00 -1.35 -24.56
CA LYS A 2 14.21 -2.76 -24.89
C LYS A 2 13.96 -3.60 -23.63
N HIS A 3 13.10 -4.62 -23.77
CA HIS A 3 12.82 -5.72 -22.83
C HIS A 3 12.14 -5.36 -21.49
N ARG A 4 10.92 -4.81 -21.52
CA ARG A 4 9.96 -5.04 -20.41
C ARG A 4 9.21 -6.33 -20.73
N GLU A 5 9.35 -7.34 -19.90
CA GLU A 5 8.55 -8.56 -20.00
C GLU A 5 7.10 -8.19 -19.68
N LEU A 6 6.19 -8.49 -20.60
CA LEU A 6 4.77 -8.18 -20.44
C LEU A 6 4.10 -9.35 -19.71
N LEU A 7 3.76 -9.16 -18.44
CA LEU A 7 3.12 -10.21 -17.65
C LEU A 7 1.60 -10.18 -17.86
N MET A 8 1.11 -11.08 -18.72
CA MET A 8 -0.33 -11.25 -19.00
C MET A 8 -0.98 -12.31 -18.11
N ILE A 9 -0.66 -12.30 -16.82
CA ILE A 9 -1.20 -13.22 -15.81
C ILE A 9 -2.05 -12.46 -14.78
N PRO A 10 -2.90 -13.13 -13.98
CA PRO A 10 -3.75 -12.45 -12.98
C PRO A 10 -2.96 -11.71 -11.88
N GLY A 11 -1.71 -12.09 -11.66
CA GLY A 11 -0.80 -11.44 -10.72
C GLY A 11 0.31 -12.37 -10.21
N PRO A 12 1.43 -11.83 -9.71
CA PRO A 12 1.82 -10.42 -9.83
C PRO A 12 2.13 -10.04 -11.29
N ILE A 13 2.01 -8.75 -11.60
CA ILE A 13 2.42 -8.16 -12.88
C ILE A 13 3.56 -7.18 -12.65
N GLU A 14 4.14 -6.67 -13.73
CA GLU A 14 5.23 -5.72 -13.62
C GLU A 14 4.77 -4.38 -13.06
N SER A 15 5.61 -3.77 -12.21
CA SER A 15 5.33 -2.46 -11.61
C SER A 15 5.72 -1.32 -12.54
N ASP A 16 5.12 -0.15 -12.31
CA ASP A 16 5.52 1.07 -13.01
C ASP A 16 7.00 1.42 -12.71
N PRO A 17 7.80 1.85 -13.71
CA PRO A 17 9.20 2.23 -13.49
C PRO A 17 9.41 3.29 -12.39
N GLU A 18 8.47 4.23 -12.21
CA GLU A 18 8.57 5.25 -11.16
C GLU A 18 8.44 4.64 -9.76
N VAL A 19 7.57 3.62 -9.60
CA VAL A 19 7.41 2.87 -8.35
C VAL A 19 8.69 2.09 -8.02
N LEU A 20 9.27 1.41 -9.03
CA LEU A 20 10.53 0.68 -8.86
C LEU A 20 11.69 1.62 -8.49
N SER A 21 11.75 2.80 -9.11
CA SER A 21 12.75 3.81 -8.76
C SER A 21 12.57 4.35 -7.34
N ALA A 22 11.33 4.50 -6.85
CA ALA A 22 11.06 4.93 -5.49
C ALA A 22 11.45 3.87 -4.45
N LEU A 23 11.23 2.59 -4.75
CA LEU A 23 11.63 1.45 -3.90
C LEU A 23 13.16 1.35 -3.73
N GLY A 24 13.94 1.77 -4.73
CA GLY A 24 15.41 1.77 -4.69
C GLY A 24 16.03 2.90 -3.86
N ARG A 25 15.23 3.79 -3.26
CA ARG A 25 15.74 4.89 -2.42
C ARG A 25 16.37 4.34 -1.13
N GLN A 26 17.34 5.07 -0.59
CA GLN A 26 17.92 4.74 0.71
C GLN A 26 16.85 4.76 1.81
N THR A 27 16.87 3.74 2.67
CA THR A 27 15.93 3.60 3.78
C THR A 27 16.01 4.80 4.71
N SER A 28 14.86 5.39 5.00
CA SER A 28 14.74 6.46 6.00
C SER A 28 14.34 5.90 7.36
N SER A 29 14.61 6.65 8.42
CA SER A 29 14.09 6.34 9.76
C SER A 29 12.57 6.52 9.79
N PHE A 30 11.85 5.57 10.41
CA PHE A 30 10.39 5.61 10.52
C PHE A 30 9.86 6.72 11.45
N VAL A 31 10.74 7.36 12.22
CA VAL A 31 10.44 8.55 13.04
C VAL A 31 10.98 9.85 12.44
N ALA A 32 11.60 9.80 11.26
CA ALA A 32 12.09 11.02 10.61
C ALA A 32 10.92 11.95 10.24
N PRO A 33 11.04 13.28 10.43
CA PRO A 33 9.99 14.24 10.06
C PRO A 33 9.53 14.10 8.62
N GLU A 34 10.45 13.86 7.69
CA GLU A 34 10.18 13.70 6.26
C GLU A 34 9.38 12.42 5.99
N PHE A 35 9.68 11.33 6.71
CA PHE A 35 8.92 10.08 6.59
C PHE A 35 7.49 10.24 7.12
N ILE A 36 7.33 10.92 8.24
CA ILE A 36 6.01 11.20 8.83
C ILE A 36 5.15 12.02 7.85
N SER A 37 5.72 13.08 7.25
CA SER A 37 5.03 13.89 6.24
C SER A 37 4.64 13.04 5.02
N LEU A 38 5.59 12.24 4.50
CA LEU A 38 5.35 11.36 3.36
C LEU A 38 4.23 10.35 3.62
N MET A 39 4.22 9.74 4.81
CA MET A 39 3.16 8.82 5.23
C MET A 39 1.81 9.53 5.26
N GLY A 40 1.76 10.74 5.82
CA GLY A 40 0.55 11.56 5.83
C GLY A 40 0.03 11.87 4.42
N ASP A 41 0.92 12.12 3.47
CA ASP A 41 0.58 12.37 2.07
C ASP A 41 0.01 11.12 1.40
N CYS A 42 0.64 9.95 1.62
CA CYS A 42 0.14 8.67 1.13
C CYS A 42 -1.28 8.39 1.65
N LEU A 43 -1.55 8.62 2.94
CA LEU A 43 -2.89 8.43 3.51
C LEU A 43 -3.93 9.37 2.86
N ARG A 44 -3.58 10.65 2.62
CA ARG A 44 -4.48 11.59 1.92
C ARG A 44 -4.75 11.17 0.48
N MET A 45 -3.75 10.66 -0.23
CA MET A 45 -3.91 10.14 -1.58
C MET A 45 -4.78 8.88 -1.60
N MET A 46 -4.61 7.98 -0.63
CA MET A 46 -5.43 6.76 -0.54
C MET A 46 -6.92 7.07 -0.37
N ARG A 47 -7.30 8.10 0.40
CA ARG A 47 -8.72 8.53 0.50
C ARG A 47 -9.34 8.88 -0.86
N LYS A 48 -8.53 9.41 -1.79
CA LYS A 48 -8.97 9.70 -3.16
C LYS A 48 -9.14 8.41 -3.98
N VAL A 49 -8.16 7.49 -3.89
CA VAL A 49 -8.20 6.18 -4.58
C VAL A 49 -9.44 5.38 -4.16
N TRP A 50 -9.74 5.36 -2.86
CA TRP A 50 -10.88 4.65 -2.29
C TRP A 50 -12.21 5.42 -2.40
N MET A 51 -12.20 6.63 -2.97
CA MET A 51 -13.38 7.50 -3.08
C MET A 51 -14.09 7.72 -1.72
N CYS A 52 -13.32 7.72 -0.63
CA CYS A 52 -13.83 7.82 0.74
C CYS A 52 -13.11 8.98 1.47
N PRO A 53 -13.56 10.23 1.28
CA PRO A 53 -12.85 11.42 1.76
C PRO A 53 -12.81 11.53 3.30
N SER A 54 -13.82 10.99 3.99
CA SER A 54 -13.89 10.93 5.45
C SER A 54 -13.29 9.65 6.05
N GLY A 55 -12.90 8.68 5.21
CA GLY A 55 -12.36 7.41 5.65
C GLY A 55 -10.95 7.54 6.22
N GLN A 56 -10.58 6.59 7.08
CA GLN A 56 -9.21 6.45 7.58
C GLN A 56 -8.55 5.23 6.95
N PRO A 57 -7.65 5.40 5.97
CA PRO A 57 -6.86 4.30 5.46
C PRO A 57 -5.92 3.77 6.55
N PHE A 58 -5.73 2.46 6.58
CA PHE A 58 -4.71 1.81 7.41
C PHE A 58 -3.61 1.27 6.48
N LEU A 59 -2.37 1.70 6.71
CA LEU A 59 -1.22 1.13 6.02
C LEU A 59 -0.70 -0.05 6.85
N VAL A 60 -0.74 -1.25 6.28
CA VAL A 60 -0.28 -2.48 6.91
C VAL A 60 0.84 -3.07 6.07
N ALA A 61 1.97 -3.39 6.70
CA ALA A 61 3.13 -3.98 6.02
C ALA A 61 2.90 -5.48 5.76
N GLY A 62 2.20 -5.80 4.68
CA GLY A 62 1.98 -7.18 4.23
C GLY A 62 1.23 -7.26 2.90
N SER A 63 0.93 -8.48 2.47
CA SER A 63 0.12 -8.74 1.28
C SER A 63 -1.34 -8.32 1.49
N GLY A 64 -2.13 -8.27 0.40
CA GLY A 64 -3.57 -8.02 0.49
C GLY A 64 -4.32 -9.04 1.35
N THR A 65 -3.84 -10.29 1.44
CA THR A 65 -4.44 -11.31 2.31
C THR A 65 -4.28 -11.00 3.79
N LEU A 66 -3.19 -10.35 4.22
CA LEU A 66 -3.05 -9.89 5.61
C LEU A 66 -4.12 -8.86 5.98
N ALA A 67 -4.50 -7.99 5.05
CA ALA A 67 -5.57 -7.03 5.27
C ALA A 67 -6.94 -7.73 5.44
N MET A 68 -7.17 -8.83 4.72
CA MET A 68 -8.37 -9.66 4.88
C MET A 68 -8.41 -10.32 6.26
N ASP A 69 -7.30 -10.96 6.66
CA ASP A 69 -7.19 -11.57 7.99
C ASP A 69 -7.40 -10.53 9.09
N MET A 70 -6.73 -9.37 8.97
CA MET A 70 -6.88 -8.27 9.92
C MET A 70 -8.33 -7.80 10.03
N ALA A 71 -9.06 -7.71 8.93
CA ALA A 71 -10.47 -7.32 8.96
C ALA A 71 -11.32 -8.35 9.72
N VAL A 72 -11.15 -9.64 9.43
CA VAL A 72 -11.94 -10.71 10.07
C VAL A 72 -11.64 -10.79 11.56
N VAL A 73 -10.37 -10.90 11.95
CA VAL A 73 -10.00 -11.14 13.36
C VAL A 73 -10.31 -9.97 14.29
N ASN A 74 -10.54 -8.76 13.77
CA ASN A 74 -10.86 -7.58 14.57
C ASN A 74 -12.35 -7.21 14.54
N LEU A 75 -13.15 -7.77 13.62
CA LEU A 75 -14.56 -7.39 13.46
C LEU A 75 -15.55 -8.52 13.72
N VAL A 76 -15.12 -9.79 13.63
CA VAL A 76 -15.98 -10.96 13.82
C VAL A 76 -15.81 -11.51 15.23
N GLU A 77 -16.93 -11.66 15.95
CA GLU A 77 -17.02 -12.23 17.28
C GLU A 77 -17.61 -13.66 17.27
N PRO A 78 -17.42 -14.46 18.34
CA PRO A 78 -18.05 -15.76 18.44
C PRO A 78 -19.58 -15.66 18.41
N GLY A 79 -20.19 -16.11 17.31
CA GLY A 79 -21.64 -16.15 17.13
C GLY A 79 -22.21 -15.20 16.07
N ASP A 80 -21.37 -14.38 15.44
CA ASP A 80 -21.71 -13.64 14.21
C ASP A 80 -21.99 -14.56 12.99
#